data_AF-A0A418VUI9-F1
#
_entry.id   AF-A0A418VUI9-F1
#
_cell.length_a   1.000
_cell.length_b   1.000
_cell.length_c   1.000
_cell.angle_alpha   90.00
_cell.angle_beta   90.00
_cell.angle_gamma   90.00
#
_symmetry.space_group_name_H-M   'P 1'
#
loop_
_entity.id
_entity.type
_entity.pdbx_description
1 polymer ?
#
loop_
_entity_poly.entity_id
_entity_poly.type
_entity_poly.pdbx_seq_one_letter_code
_entity_poly.pdbx_strand_id
1 'polypeptide(L)'
;MPGEPVAADRISAYFLRERRAVPVALDDETLTVAVVDPFDATVVDGLRLAARRRVAVEVATASDIEEALARLYAAPGQRPAPSTATPLNSTSPNCVSGPATRR
;
A
#
# COMPACT_ATOMS: atom_id res chain seq x y z
N MET A 1 -6.59 5.35 -16.33
CA MET A 1 -5.93 5.42 -15.00
C MET A 1 -4.42 5.40 -15.18
N PRO A 2 -3.63 6.19 -14.43
CA PRO A 2 -2.17 6.24 -14.54
C PRO A 2 -1.53 4.90 -14.17
N GLY A 3 -0.33 4.62 -14.71
CA GLY A 3 0.40 3.36 -14.48
C GLY A 3 1.33 3.34 -13.27
N GLU A 4 1.59 4.50 -12.65
CA GLU A 4 2.56 4.66 -11.57
C GLU A 4 1.96 5.51 -10.44
N PRO A 5 2.31 5.24 -9.16
CA PRO A 5 1.69 5.92 -8.04
C PRO A 5 2.07 7.40 -8.01
N VAL A 6 1.12 8.23 -8.38
CA VAL A 6 1.22 9.68 -8.35
C VAL A 6 1.32 10.15 -6.89
N ALA A 7 2.25 11.07 -6.60
CA ALA A 7 2.51 11.61 -5.26
C ALA A 7 3.03 10.60 -4.20
N ALA A 8 3.59 9.46 -4.60
CA ALA A 8 4.12 8.43 -3.68
C ALA A 8 5.19 8.94 -2.69
N ASP A 9 5.93 9.99 -3.05
CA ASP A 9 6.94 10.63 -2.20
C ASP A 9 6.32 11.44 -1.03
N ARG A 10 5.03 11.80 -1.15
CA ARG A 10 4.35 12.71 -0.21
C ARG A 10 3.18 12.10 0.52
N ILE A 11 2.50 11.13 -0.10
CA ILE A 11 1.33 10.46 0.46
C ILE A 11 1.58 8.95 0.47
N SER A 12 1.60 8.38 1.67
CA SER A 12 1.79 6.93 1.84
C SER A 12 0.64 6.13 1.23
N ALA A 13 0.97 5.02 0.58
CA ALA A 13 0.00 4.07 0.03
C ALA A 13 -1.10 3.64 1.02
N TYR A 14 -0.74 3.48 2.30
CA TYR A 14 -1.69 3.15 3.37
C TYR A 14 -2.81 4.19 3.49
N PHE A 15 -2.46 5.48 3.45
CA PHE A 15 -3.40 6.58 3.61
C PHE A 15 -4.37 6.69 2.43
N LEU A 16 -3.88 6.42 1.22
CA LEU A 16 -4.72 6.41 0.01
C LEU A 16 -5.69 5.23 0.02
N ARG A 17 -5.27 4.06 0.52
CA ARG A 17 -6.15 2.90 0.72
C ARG A 17 -7.20 3.16 1.79
N GLU A 18 -6.81 3.71 2.94
CA GLU A 18 -7.72 4.04 4.05
C GLU A 18 -8.86 4.96 3.59
N ARG A 19 -8.54 5.92 2.69
CA ARG A 19 -9.47 6.95 2.23
C ARG A 19 -10.14 6.66 0.90
N ARG A 20 -9.89 5.47 0.31
CA ARG A 20 -10.41 5.06 -1.00
C ARG A 20 -10.22 6.12 -2.08
N ALA A 21 -9.03 6.71 -2.10
CA ALA A 21 -8.69 7.83 -2.96
C ALA A 21 -7.53 7.44 -3.88
N VAL A 22 -7.70 7.64 -5.19
CA VAL A 22 -6.67 7.31 -6.18
C VAL A 22 -6.16 8.59 -6.84
N PRO A 23 -4.90 8.99 -6.63
CA PRO A 23 -4.33 10.13 -7.33
C PRO A 23 -4.15 9.78 -8.81
N VAL A 24 -4.81 10.56 -9.67
CA VAL A 24 -4.84 10.36 -11.13
C VAL A 24 -3.74 11.17 -11.81
N ALA A 25 -3.52 12.40 -11.34
CA ALA A 25 -2.52 13.31 -11.86
C ALA A 25 -2.04 14.26 -10.76
N LEU A 26 -0.77 14.64 -10.83
CA LEU A 26 -0.18 15.66 -9.97
C LEU A 26 0.50 16.68 -10.89
N ASP A 27 -0.06 17.87 -10.90
CA ASP A 27 0.53 19.05 -11.50
C ASP A 27 1.29 19.88 -10.44
N ASP A 28 1.98 20.93 -10.89
CA ASP A 28 2.74 21.82 -10.02
C ASP A 28 1.92 22.42 -8.87
N GLU A 29 0.62 22.68 -9.07
CA GLU A 29 -0.25 23.27 -8.04
C GLU A 29 -1.51 22.46 -7.69
N THR A 30 -1.87 21.48 -8.52
CA THR A 30 -3.14 20.75 -8.40
C THR A 30 -2.92 19.25 -8.36
N LEU A 31 -3.51 18.59 -7.38
CA LEU A 31 -3.60 17.13 -7.29
C LEU A 31 -5.00 16.71 -7.73
N THR A 32 -5.08 15.93 -8.81
CA THR A 32 -6.33 15.34 -9.29
C THR A 32 -6.51 13.96 -8.66
N VAL A 33 -7.64 13.75 -7.99
CA VAL A 33 -7.94 12.51 -7.26
C VAL A 33 -9.28 11.97 -7.71
N ALA A 34 -9.31 10.68 -8.05
CA ALA A 34 -10.55 9.96 -8.29
C ALA A 34 -11.14 9.47 -6.96
N VAL A 35 -12.44 9.69 -6.77
CA VAL A 35 -13.23 9.24 -5.62
C VAL A 35 -14.55 8.62 -6.08
N VAL A 36 -15.15 7.79 -5.25
CA VAL A 36 -16.48 7.21 -5.52
C VAL A 36 -17.60 8.22 -5.27
N ASP A 37 -17.48 8.99 -4.19
CA ASP A 37 -18.47 9.99 -3.80
C ASP A 37 -17.80 11.37 -3.67
N PRO A 38 -18.16 12.35 -4.52
CA PRO A 38 -17.58 13.69 -4.47
C PRO A 38 -18.14 14.56 -3.33
N PHE A 39 -19.20 14.12 -2.65
CA PHE A 39 -19.82 14.85 -1.54
C PHE A 39 -19.19 14.53 -0.18
N ASP A 40 -18.30 13.54 -0.13
CA ASP A 40 -17.49 13.24 1.04
C ASP A 40 -16.36 14.27 1.23
N ALA A 41 -16.72 15.41 1.84
CA ALA A 41 -15.79 16.49 2.16
C ALA A 41 -14.63 16.04 3.05
N THR A 42 -14.81 14.99 3.87
CA THR A 42 -13.77 14.47 4.77
C THR A 42 -12.58 13.93 4.00
N VAL A 43 -12.86 13.21 2.91
CA VAL A 43 -11.83 12.67 2.01
C VAL A 43 -11.08 13.80 1.32
N VAL A 44 -11.81 14.77 0.77
CA VAL A 44 -11.24 15.91 0.04
C VAL A 44 -10.38 16.81 0.94
N ASP A 45 -10.86 17.16 2.14
CA ASP A 45 -10.10 17.97 3.09
C ASP A 45 -8.86 17.23 3.60
N GLY A 46 -9.00 15.93 3.86
CA GLY A 46 -7.87 15.09 4.23
C GLY A 46 -6.77 15.04 3.18
N LEU A 47 -7.14 14.99 1.90
CA LEU A 47 -6.21 15.03 0.76
C LEU A 47 -5.59 16.41 0.59
N ARG A 48 -6.37 17.49 0.73
CA ARG A 48 -5.86 18.86 0.67
C ARG A 48 -4.80 19.12 1.72
N LEU A 49 -5.05 18.66 2.95
CA LEU A 49 -4.11 18.82 4.05
C LEU A 49 -2.80 18.04 3.82
N ALA A 50 -2.91 16.80 3.31
CA ALA A 50 -1.75 15.97 3.01
C ALA A 50 -0.95 16.49 1.81
N ALA A 51 -1.63 16.89 0.74
CA ALA A 51 -1.00 17.35 -0.50
C ALA A 51 -0.47 18.79 -0.40
N ARG A 52 -0.99 19.62 0.53
CA ARG A 52 -0.72 21.06 0.68
C ARG A 52 -0.93 21.86 -0.63
N ARG A 53 -1.89 21.43 -1.44
CA ARG A 53 -2.12 21.90 -2.83
C ARG A 53 -3.62 21.97 -3.10
N ARG A 54 -4.02 22.54 -4.24
CA ARG A 54 -5.40 22.44 -4.70
C ARG A 54 -5.70 20.98 -5.02
N VAL A 55 -6.87 20.50 -4.61
CA VAL A 55 -7.34 19.16 -4.94
C VAL A 55 -8.51 19.28 -5.89
N ALA A 56 -8.36 18.69 -7.07
CA ALA A 56 -9.42 18.48 -8.04
C ALA A 56 -9.97 17.06 -7.85
N VAL A 57 -11.29 16.94 -7.79
CA VAL A 57 -11.95 15.67 -7.50
C VAL A 57 -12.67 15.18 -8.75
N GLU A 58 -12.39 13.95 -9.15
CA GLU A 58 -13.02 13.27 -10.27
C GLU A 58 -13.88 12.12 -9.73
N VAL A 59 -15.06 11.90 -10.31
CA VAL A 59 -15.94 10.80 -9.89
C VAL A 59 -15.60 9.55 -10.70
N ALA A 60 -15.31 8.46 -10.00
CA ALA A 60 -15.06 7.15 -10.59
C ALA A 60 -15.94 6.08 -9.93
N THR A 61 -16.10 4.94 -10.61
CA THR A 61 -16.84 3.82 -10.02
C THR A 61 -16.06 3.20 -8.86
N ALA A 62 -16.75 2.60 -7.89
CA ALA A 62 -16.09 1.87 -6.80
C ALA A 62 -15.18 0.76 -7.34
N SER A 63 -15.61 0.06 -8.39
CA SER A 63 -14.81 -0.97 -9.05
C SER A 63 -13.53 -0.42 -9.68
N ASP A 64 -13.59 0.72 -10.37
CA ASP A 64 -12.41 1.40 -10.92
C ASP A 64 -11.41 1.81 -9.84
N ILE A 65 -11.91 2.38 -8.73
CA ILE A 65 -11.07 2.81 -7.60
C ILE A 65 -10.34 1.61 -7.00
N GLU A 66 -11.06 0.52 -6.70
CA GLU A 66 -10.48 -0.68 -6.11
C GLU A 66 -9.48 -1.34 -7.07
N GLU A 67 -9.79 -1.40 -8.38
CA GLU A 67 -8.87 -1.97 -9.37
C GLU A 67 -7.60 -1.11 -9.52
N ALA A 68 -7.73 0.22 -9.53
CA ALA A 68 -6.60 1.12 -9.60
C ALA A 68 -5.74 1.06 -8.33
N LEU A 69 -6.34 1.00 -7.13
CA LEU A 69 -5.62 0.79 -5.88
C LEU A 69 -4.89 -0.56 -5.87
N ALA A 70 -5.54 -1.63 -6.35
CA ALA A 70 -4.95 -2.95 -6.44
C ALA A 70 -3.76 -2.98 -7.41
N ARG A 71 -3.80 -2.21 -8.50
CA ARG A 71 -2.71 -2.10 -9.49
C ARG A 71 -1.56 -1.20 -9.02
N LEU A 72 -1.88 0.00 -8.53
CA LEU A 72 -0.90 1.03 -8.14
C LEU A 72 -0.25 0.77 -6.79
N TYR A 73 -0.98 0.11 -5.89
CA TYR A 73 -0.55 -0.19 -4.52
C TYR A 73 -0.70 -1.67 -4.20
N ALA A 74 -0.51 -2.55 -5.20
CA ALA A 74 -0.25 -3.97 -4.98
C ALA A 74 0.89 -4.08 -3.97
N ALA A 75 0.57 -4.32 -2.70
CA ALA A 75 1.59 -4.48 -1.68
C ALA A 75 2.47 -5.67 -2.10
N PRO A 76 3.81 -5.52 -2.18
CA PRO A 76 4.69 -6.67 -2.33
C PRO A 76 4.60 -7.50 -1.05
N GLY A 77 3.59 -8.37 -0.96
CA GLY A 77 3.32 -9.12 0.27
C GLY A 77 1.90 -9.66 0.43
N GLN A 78 0.88 -9.16 -0.30
CA GLN A 78 -0.43 -9.81 -0.30
C GLN A 78 -0.45 -10.98 -1.31
N ARG A 79 0.40 -11.98 -1.07
CA ARG A 79 -0.01 -13.36 -1.35
C ARG A 79 -1.12 -13.65 -0.33
N PRO A 80 -2.32 -14.12 -0.73
CA PRO A 80 -3.19 -14.76 0.25
C PRO A 80 -2.34 -15.82 0.93
N ALA A 81 -2.21 -15.76 2.26
CA ALA A 81 -1.35 -16.67 2.99
C ALA A 81 -1.67 -18.12 2.57
N PRO A 82 -0.74 -18.90 1.98
CA PRO A 82 -0.94 -20.33 1.95
C PRO A 82 -0.89 -20.75 3.42
N SER A 83 -2.01 -21.29 3.92
CA SER A 83 -2.12 -21.83 5.27
C SER A 83 -0.90 -22.70 5.54
N THR A 84 0.02 -22.20 6.36
CA THR A 84 1.17 -22.96 6.82
C THR A 84 0.65 -23.98 7.82
N ALA A 85 0.21 -25.13 7.32
CA ALA A 85 0.20 -26.35 8.09
C ALA A 85 1.66 -26.67 8.42
N THR A 86 2.08 -26.38 9.65
CA THR A 86 3.39 -26.73 10.17
C THR A 86 3.48 -28.25 10.30
N PRO A 87 4.33 -28.98 9.55
CA PRO A 87 4.72 -30.30 9.98
C PRO A 87 5.72 -30.12 11.13
N LEU A 88 5.36 -30.60 12.33
CA LEU A 88 6.30 -30.85 13.41
C LEU A 88 7.28 -31.94 12.96
N ASN A 89 8.33 -31.54 12.25
CA ASN A 89 9.51 -32.36 12.02
C ASN A 89 10.37 -32.26 13.28
N SER A 90 10.14 -33.22 14.18
CA SER A 90 11.10 -33.68 15.16
C SER A 90 12.21 -34.43 14.42
N THR A 91 13.43 -33.88 14.40
CA THR A 91 14.72 -34.61 14.50
C THR A 91 15.85 -33.66 14.14
N SER A 92 16.73 -33.35 15.09
CA SER A 92 18.14 -33.15 14.77
C SER A 92 19.00 -33.81 15.85
N PRO A 93 19.79 -34.82 15.47
CA PRO A 93 20.68 -35.56 16.35
C PRO A 93 22.05 -34.87 16.45
N ASN A 94 22.71 -35.20 17.56
CA ASN A 94 24.11 -35.03 17.97
C ASN A 94 25.19 -35.00 16.86
N CYS A 95 26.38 -34.44 17.20
CA CYS A 95 27.76 -34.60 16.64
C CYS A 95 28.42 -33.23 16.31
N VAL A 96 29.66 -32.88 16.68
CA VAL A 96 30.87 -33.64 17.05
C VAL A 96 31.95 -32.73 17.72
N SER A 97 32.65 -33.29 18.71
CA SER A 97 34.12 -33.36 18.89
C SER A 97 35.04 -32.12 19.01
N GLY A 98 35.70 -32.01 20.18
CA GLY A 98 37.14 -31.70 20.42
C GLY A 98 37.75 -30.35 19.98
N PRO A 99 38.95 -29.92 20.47
CA PRO A 99 40.03 -30.72 21.08
C PRO A 99 40.64 -30.17 22.41
N ALA A 100 41.59 -30.94 22.94
CA ALA A 100 42.44 -30.74 24.11
C ALA A 100 43.17 -29.38 24.19
N THR A 101 43.49 -28.91 25.43
CA THR A 101 44.82 -28.37 25.86
C THR A 101 44.80 -27.76 27.28
N ARG A 102 45.73 -28.22 28.15
CA ARG A 102 46.40 -27.63 29.35
C ARG A 102 45.56 -26.89 30.41
N ARG A 103 45.80 -27.07 31.72
CA ARG A 103 47.08 -27.07 32.44
C ARG A 103 46.91 -27.68 33.83
#